data_AF-A0A2V1GS20-F1
#
_entry.id   AF-A0A2V1GS20-F1
#
_cell.length_a   1.000
_cell.length_b   1.000
_cell.length_c   1.000
_cell.angle_alpha   90.00
_cell.angle_beta   90.00
_cell.angle_gamma   90.00
#
_symmetry.space_group_name_H-M   'P 1'
#
loop_
_entity.id
_entity.type
_entity.pdbx_description
1 polymer ?
#
loop_
_entity_poly.entity_id
_entity_poly.type
_entity_poly.pdbx_seq_one_letter_code
_entity_poly.pdbx_strand_id
1 'polypeptide(L)'
;MSTAADATVILLQLDPIQEKLIATALQSMSLRVRKISVIDPIDSQLKMLTSGNAKNRPLLICADLARLAKENLSWTAFCKQIKSQIPHAGLIATNSQMMLPQAQTVQWVKQAGGLELIGRLSSRRYVASVTPLMDCVAKLFDLQYSAVQLKSYASGMLVSEDPTKDPRDSEQQAWALLDEMNISPAQLMAKMAASNPQIPVANRRYRLKLYQQCFLGSEAANWLAGYLRISVDQAVDVGNLLLHCRLIDHVTREKPFDKNGWFYRYQSVSHATAKLDFTLLAKEIEEIFQLQDRHWRGLSFMRCFTGDQAVTALVRHCAITESEALWVGQQLQDLYLYRHVEDEHDFKNQSYFYRLILDAKVSL
;
A
#
# COMPACT_ATOMS: atom_id res chain seq x y z
N MET A 1 14.68 -29.68 -16.22
CA MET A 1 13.68 -29.31 -15.19
C MET A 1 14.47 -28.93 -13.95
N SER A 2 14.64 -27.63 -13.69
CA SER A 2 15.29 -27.15 -12.46
C SER A 2 14.32 -27.39 -11.31
N THR A 3 14.74 -28.19 -10.33
CA THR A 3 13.96 -28.45 -9.13
C THR A 3 13.88 -27.17 -8.30
N ALA A 4 12.75 -26.97 -7.59
CA ALA A 4 12.55 -25.81 -6.71
C ALA A 4 13.67 -25.63 -5.66
N ALA A 5 14.46 -26.67 -5.39
CA ALA A 5 15.64 -26.64 -4.52
C ALA A 5 16.73 -25.64 -4.97
N ASP A 6 16.77 -25.25 -6.25
CA ASP A 6 17.72 -24.27 -6.77
C ASP A 6 17.18 -22.84 -6.87
N ALA A 7 15.89 -22.64 -6.56
CA ALA A 7 15.26 -21.32 -6.64
C ALA A 7 15.85 -20.38 -5.57
N THR A 8 16.26 -19.20 -6.01
CA THR A 8 16.72 -18.14 -5.11
C THR A 8 15.66 -17.07 -5.03
N VAL A 9 15.26 -16.71 -3.81
CA VAL A 9 14.37 -15.58 -3.55
C VAL A 9 15.17 -14.43 -2.95
N ILE A 10 14.93 -13.23 -3.43
CA ILE A 10 15.66 -12.03 -3.03
C ILE A 10 14.67 -11.04 -2.44
N LEU A 11 14.98 -10.56 -1.24
CA LEU A 11 14.17 -9.58 -0.53
C LEU A 11 14.85 -8.22 -0.59
N LEU A 12 14.20 -7.29 -1.28
CA LEU A 12 14.53 -5.86 -1.32
C LEU A 12 13.49 -5.11 -0.49
N GLN A 13 13.56 -5.20 0.84
CA GLN A 13 12.54 -4.65 1.73
C GLN A 13 13.06 -3.44 2.49
N LEU A 14 12.18 -2.46 2.75
CA LEU A 14 12.52 -1.32 3.62
C LEU A 14 12.12 -1.58 5.07
N ASP A 15 10.94 -2.18 5.28
CA ASP A 15 10.44 -2.53 6.62
C ASP A 15 11.02 -3.87 7.09
N PRO A 16 11.82 -3.89 8.18
CA PRO A 16 12.42 -5.12 8.69
C PRO A 16 11.38 -6.14 9.19
N ILE A 17 10.21 -5.68 9.66
CA ILE A 17 9.18 -6.61 10.13
C ILE A 17 8.52 -7.30 8.94
N GLN A 18 8.11 -6.54 7.91
CA GLN A 18 7.64 -7.10 6.64
C GLN A 18 8.66 -8.09 6.06
N GLU A 19 9.95 -7.73 6.02
CA GLU A 19 11.02 -8.60 5.53
C GLU A 19 11.08 -9.92 6.29
N LYS A 20 10.99 -9.87 7.62
CA LYS A 20 11.01 -11.07 8.46
C LYS A 20 9.79 -11.96 8.17
N LEU A 21 8.59 -11.40 8.10
CA LEU A 21 7.36 -12.16 7.82
C LEU A 21 7.41 -12.86 6.45
N ILE A 22 7.87 -12.15 5.41
CA ILE A 22 8.08 -12.70 4.06
C ILE A 22 9.13 -13.82 4.10
N ALA A 23 10.29 -13.57 4.71
CA ALA A 23 11.37 -14.55 4.79
C ALA A 23 10.91 -15.84 5.48
N THR A 24 10.22 -15.71 6.62
CA THR A 24 9.65 -16.85 7.35
C THR A 24 8.69 -17.66 6.48
N ALA A 25 7.84 -16.99 5.68
CA ALA A 25 6.85 -17.67 4.84
C ALA A 25 7.53 -18.48 3.74
N LEU A 26 8.48 -17.86 3.03
CA LEU A 26 9.22 -18.49 1.94
C LEU A 26 10.12 -19.63 2.42
N GLN A 27 10.81 -19.45 3.55
CA GLN A 27 11.66 -20.49 4.13
C GLN A 27 10.86 -21.71 4.59
N SER A 28 9.58 -21.55 4.93
CA SER A 28 8.72 -22.70 5.24
C SER A 28 8.58 -23.66 4.05
N MET A 29 8.77 -23.18 2.81
CA MET A 29 8.81 -23.98 1.57
C MET A 29 10.23 -24.45 1.19
N SER A 30 11.20 -24.34 2.11
CA SER A 30 12.62 -24.64 1.85
C SER A 30 13.26 -23.80 0.73
N LEU A 31 12.69 -22.63 0.41
CA LEU A 31 13.27 -21.71 -0.55
C LEU A 31 14.50 -20.99 0.03
N ARG A 32 15.54 -20.83 -0.79
CA ARG A 32 16.73 -20.06 -0.40
C ARG A 32 16.44 -18.57 -0.46
N VAL A 33 16.23 -17.96 0.70
CA VAL A 33 16.00 -16.52 0.83
C VAL A 33 17.32 -15.77 1.04
N ARG A 34 17.58 -14.75 0.21
CA ARG A 34 18.67 -13.78 0.37
C ARG A 34 18.09 -12.41 0.66
N LYS A 35 18.50 -11.83 1.77
CA LYS A 35 18.14 -10.47 2.16
C LYS A 35 19.20 -9.52 1.64
N ILE A 36 18.75 -8.37 1.14
CA ILE A 36 19.63 -7.37 0.58
C ILE A 36 19.69 -6.20 1.55
N SER A 37 20.92 -5.75 1.86
CA SER A 37 21.14 -4.67 2.82
C SER A 37 20.49 -3.38 2.34
N VAL A 38 19.77 -2.71 3.25
CA VAL A 38 19.15 -1.39 3.01
C VAL A 38 20.22 -0.29 2.89
N ILE A 39 21.45 -0.55 3.32
CA ILE A 39 22.53 0.45 3.33
C ILE A 39 23.15 0.61 1.94
N ASP A 40 23.32 -0.49 1.20
CA ASP A 40 23.97 -0.40 -0.11
C ASP A 40 22.95 -0.07 -1.21
N PRO A 41 23.37 0.61 -2.29
CA PRO A 41 22.50 0.89 -3.44
C PRO A 41 22.05 -0.40 -4.13
N ILE A 42 20.76 -0.46 -4.50
CA ILE A 42 20.11 -1.55 -5.22
C ILE A 42 20.93 -1.91 -6.47
N ASP A 43 21.37 -0.93 -7.26
CA ASP A 43 22.11 -1.17 -8.50
C ASP A 43 23.42 -1.95 -8.30
N SER A 44 24.13 -1.70 -7.19
CA SER A 44 25.38 -2.40 -6.90
C SER A 44 25.13 -3.87 -6.55
N GLN A 45 24.05 -4.12 -5.80
CA GLN A 45 23.64 -5.44 -5.35
C GLN A 45 22.97 -6.24 -6.48
N LEU A 46 22.24 -5.58 -7.40
CA LEU A 46 21.62 -6.21 -8.57
C LEU A 46 22.66 -6.72 -9.57
N LYS A 47 23.77 -6.01 -9.78
CA LYS A 47 24.87 -6.47 -10.65
C LYS A 47 25.42 -7.82 -10.21
N MET A 48 25.47 -8.08 -8.89
CA MET A 48 25.91 -9.38 -8.37
C MET A 48 24.96 -10.51 -8.80
N LEU A 49 23.67 -10.22 -8.90
CA LEU A 49 22.61 -11.18 -9.24
C LEU A 49 22.53 -11.45 -10.74
N THR A 50 22.99 -10.51 -11.56
CA THR A 50 22.96 -10.58 -13.01
C THR A 50 24.30 -11.05 -13.59
N SER A 51 25.16 -11.70 -12.78
CA SER A 51 26.47 -12.20 -13.19
C SER A 51 26.57 -13.74 -13.11
N GLY A 52 27.30 -14.36 -14.05
CA GLY A 52 27.63 -15.79 -14.05
C GLY A 52 26.43 -16.74 -14.11
N ASN A 53 26.57 -17.91 -13.46
CA ASN A 53 25.57 -18.99 -13.44
C ASN A 53 24.27 -18.63 -12.70
N ALA A 54 24.21 -17.48 -12.00
CA ALA A 54 22.99 -17.02 -11.33
C ALA A 54 21.89 -16.67 -12.33
N LYS A 55 22.24 -16.26 -13.56
CA LYS A 55 21.27 -15.95 -14.62
C LYS A 55 20.38 -17.13 -14.98
N ASN A 56 20.89 -18.37 -14.94
CA ASN A 56 20.13 -19.52 -15.44
C ASN A 56 19.30 -20.24 -14.37
N ARG A 57 19.30 -19.73 -13.12
CA ARG A 57 18.52 -20.31 -12.03
C ARG A 57 17.15 -19.65 -11.93
N PRO A 58 16.12 -20.37 -11.44
CA PRO A 58 14.86 -19.74 -11.06
C PRO A 58 15.11 -18.65 -10.02
N LEU A 59 14.65 -17.44 -10.32
CA LEU A 59 14.86 -16.25 -9.50
C LEU A 59 13.52 -15.59 -9.24
N LEU A 60 13.26 -15.27 -7.98
CA LEU A 60 12.17 -14.40 -7.55
C LEU A 60 12.76 -13.21 -6.79
N ILE A 61 12.29 -12.00 -7.11
CA ILE A 61 12.61 -10.80 -6.36
C ILE A 61 11.32 -10.22 -5.77
N CYS A 62 11.28 -10.09 -4.45
CA CYS A 62 10.24 -9.37 -3.72
C CYS A 62 10.77 -7.98 -3.36
N ALA A 63 10.27 -6.93 -3.99
CA ALA A 63 10.77 -5.58 -3.81
C ALA A 63 9.70 -4.64 -3.25
N ASP A 64 10.03 -4.01 -2.12
CA ASP A 64 9.20 -3.01 -1.47
C ASP A 64 9.21 -1.72 -2.30
N LEU A 65 8.04 -1.23 -2.70
CA LEU A 65 7.92 0.01 -3.45
C LEU A 65 8.56 1.19 -2.71
N ALA A 66 8.48 1.21 -1.38
CA ALA A 66 9.13 2.22 -0.55
C ALA A 66 10.66 2.16 -0.65
N ARG A 67 11.22 0.93 -0.73
CA ARG A 67 12.66 0.70 -0.90
C ARG A 67 13.12 1.23 -2.25
N LEU A 68 12.38 0.95 -3.32
CA LEU A 68 12.69 1.45 -4.66
C LEU A 68 12.60 2.99 -4.72
N ALA A 69 11.53 3.56 -4.14
CA ALA A 69 11.32 5.00 -4.13
C ALA A 69 12.39 5.77 -3.34
N LYS A 70 12.94 5.19 -2.26
CA LYS A 70 14.07 5.77 -1.50
C LYS A 70 15.32 5.96 -2.37
N GLU A 71 15.47 5.14 -3.41
CA GLU A 71 16.58 5.21 -4.36
C GLU A 71 16.18 5.87 -5.69
N ASN A 72 15.04 6.57 -5.74
CA ASN A 72 14.52 7.19 -6.94
C ASN A 72 14.44 6.17 -8.09
N LEU A 73 13.86 5.00 -7.83
CA LEU A 73 13.63 3.99 -8.85
C LEU A 73 12.15 3.64 -8.87
N SER A 74 11.47 3.91 -9.99
CA SER A 74 10.07 3.50 -10.14
C SER A 74 9.97 1.98 -10.30
N TRP A 75 8.82 1.41 -9.93
CA TRP A 75 8.53 -0.01 -10.16
C TRP A 75 8.67 -0.39 -11.63
N THR A 76 8.19 0.46 -12.54
CA THR A 76 8.23 0.25 -13.99
C THR A 76 9.68 0.21 -14.49
N ALA A 77 10.52 1.15 -14.07
CA ALA A 77 11.94 1.17 -14.43
C ALA A 77 12.69 -0.03 -13.83
N PHE A 78 12.43 -0.37 -12.57
CA PHE A 78 12.97 -1.56 -11.92
C PHE A 78 12.63 -2.83 -12.71
N CYS A 79 11.35 -3.04 -13.04
CA CYS A 79 10.92 -4.20 -13.83
C CYS A 79 11.63 -4.25 -15.18
N LYS A 80 11.67 -3.13 -15.91
CA LYS A 80 12.35 -3.04 -17.21
C LYS A 80 13.83 -3.39 -17.09
N GLN A 81 14.52 -2.85 -16.07
CA GLN A 81 15.94 -3.11 -15.82
C GLN A 81 16.20 -4.59 -15.53
N ILE A 82 15.45 -5.20 -14.61
CA ILE A 82 15.63 -6.61 -14.28
C ILE A 82 15.29 -7.51 -15.46
N LYS A 83 14.15 -7.30 -16.12
CA LYS A 83 13.71 -8.13 -17.24
C LYS A 83 14.64 -8.03 -18.45
N SER A 84 15.32 -6.90 -18.65
CA SER A 84 16.36 -6.77 -19.69
C SER A 84 17.58 -7.66 -19.43
N GLN A 85 17.89 -7.95 -18.17
CA GLN A 85 19.07 -8.72 -17.76
C GLN A 85 18.75 -10.19 -17.45
N ILE A 86 17.56 -10.47 -16.91
CA ILE A 86 17.06 -11.78 -16.49
C ILE A 86 15.57 -11.87 -16.89
N PRO A 87 15.24 -12.20 -18.15
CA PRO A 87 13.87 -12.18 -18.67
C PRO A 87 12.87 -13.05 -17.88
N HIS A 88 13.33 -14.18 -17.36
CA HIS A 88 12.53 -15.15 -16.60
C HIS A 88 12.43 -14.85 -15.10
N ALA A 89 13.04 -13.78 -14.58
CA ALA A 89 12.93 -13.44 -13.16
C ALA A 89 11.47 -13.16 -12.78
N GLY A 90 10.95 -13.84 -11.75
CA GLY A 90 9.69 -13.47 -11.12
C GLY A 90 9.87 -12.20 -10.30
N LEU A 91 8.93 -11.25 -10.40
CA LEU A 91 8.97 -9.98 -9.68
C LEU A 91 7.67 -9.81 -8.90
N ILE A 92 7.76 -9.64 -7.59
CA ILE A 92 6.61 -9.34 -6.72
C ILE A 92 6.86 -7.98 -6.09
N ALA A 93 5.92 -7.06 -6.26
CA ALA A 93 5.95 -5.80 -5.53
C ALA A 93 5.43 -6.04 -4.12
N THR A 94 6.07 -5.45 -3.12
CA THR A 94 5.52 -5.37 -1.76
C THR A 94 5.32 -3.92 -1.38
N ASN A 95 4.42 -3.66 -0.44
CA ASN A 95 4.22 -2.32 0.10
C ASN A 95 3.84 -2.42 1.58
N SER A 96 4.82 -2.15 2.44
CA SER A 96 4.65 -2.23 3.90
C SER A 96 3.75 -1.12 4.47
N GLN A 97 3.42 -0.10 3.69
CA GLN A 97 2.52 0.99 4.09
C GLN A 97 1.08 0.81 3.60
N MET A 98 0.86 -0.06 2.61
CA MET A 98 -0.46 -0.34 2.04
C MET A 98 -1.08 -1.58 2.69
N MET A 99 -2.13 -1.40 3.49
CA MET A 99 -2.84 -2.53 4.13
C MET A 99 -3.46 -3.49 3.10
N LEU A 100 -4.22 -2.95 2.15
CA LEU A 100 -4.97 -3.72 1.17
C LEU A 100 -4.71 -3.18 -0.24
N PRO A 101 -3.96 -3.92 -1.06
CA PRO A 101 -3.86 -3.64 -2.48
C PRO A 101 -5.24 -3.67 -3.15
N GLN A 102 -5.51 -2.67 -3.99
CA GLN A 102 -6.73 -2.58 -4.80
C GLN A 102 -6.51 -3.26 -6.15
N ALA A 103 -7.60 -3.61 -6.84
CA ALA A 103 -7.51 -4.31 -8.13
C ALA A 103 -6.69 -3.50 -9.17
N GLN A 104 -6.88 -2.18 -9.22
CA GLN A 104 -6.16 -1.29 -10.14
C GLN A 104 -4.67 -1.20 -9.81
N THR A 105 -4.30 -1.20 -8.52
CA THR A 105 -2.88 -1.14 -8.11
C THR A 105 -2.15 -2.45 -8.40
N VAL A 106 -2.83 -3.58 -8.20
CA VAL A 106 -2.35 -4.91 -8.61
C VAL A 106 -2.20 -4.98 -10.14
N GLN A 107 -3.19 -4.48 -10.89
CA GLN A 107 -3.15 -4.47 -12.36
C GLN A 107 -1.99 -3.62 -12.89
N TRP A 108 -1.74 -2.44 -12.29
CA TRP A 108 -0.58 -1.61 -12.61
C TRP A 108 0.74 -2.35 -12.41
N VAL A 109 0.91 -3.04 -11.28
CA VAL A 109 2.10 -3.87 -11.02
C VAL A 109 2.27 -4.94 -12.10
N LYS A 110 1.18 -5.64 -12.47
CA LYS A 110 1.19 -6.70 -13.47
C LYS A 110 1.51 -6.18 -14.89
N GLN A 111 0.94 -5.05 -15.28
CA GLN A 111 1.20 -4.42 -16.58
C GLN A 111 2.67 -3.94 -16.71
N ALA A 112 3.34 -3.61 -15.60
CA ALA A 112 4.77 -3.30 -15.58
C ALA A 112 5.69 -4.54 -15.68
N GLY A 113 5.14 -5.76 -15.63
CA GLY A 113 5.90 -7.02 -15.67
C GLY A 113 6.05 -7.72 -14.31
N GLY A 114 5.33 -7.25 -13.29
CA GLY A 114 5.18 -7.91 -12.00
C GLY A 114 4.23 -9.10 -12.01
N LEU A 115 4.33 -9.94 -10.99
CA LEU A 115 3.45 -11.08 -10.75
C LEU A 115 2.29 -10.72 -9.82
N GLU A 116 2.56 -9.98 -8.75
CA GLU A 116 1.56 -9.59 -7.75
C GLU A 116 2.02 -8.36 -6.93
N LEU A 117 1.08 -7.67 -6.30
CA LEU A 117 1.32 -6.66 -5.26
C LEU A 117 0.88 -7.18 -3.89
N ILE A 118 1.83 -7.31 -2.97
CA ILE A 118 1.58 -7.77 -1.60
C ILE A 118 1.59 -6.57 -0.66
N GLY A 119 0.47 -6.36 0.03
CA GLY A 119 0.35 -5.31 1.05
C GLY A 119 1.11 -5.63 2.33
N ARG A 120 0.81 -4.86 3.37
CA ARG A 120 1.32 -5.04 4.73
C ARG A 120 0.92 -6.42 5.28
N LEU A 121 1.90 -7.15 5.75
CA LEU A 121 1.72 -8.44 6.43
C LEU A 121 1.51 -8.23 7.94
N SER A 122 0.92 -9.22 8.59
CA SER A 122 0.63 -9.19 10.02
C SER A 122 1.14 -10.45 10.70
N SER A 123 1.74 -10.31 11.88
CA SER A 123 2.10 -11.46 12.72
C SER A 123 0.85 -12.11 13.35
N ARG A 124 -0.13 -11.30 13.77
CA ARG A 124 -1.41 -11.78 14.35
C ARG A 124 -2.27 -12.51 13.33
N ARG A 125 -2.27 -12.05 12.07
CA ARG A 125 -3.01 -12.65 10.95
C ARG A 125 -2.07 -13.34 9.97
N TYR A 126 -1.02 -14.00 10.48
CA TYR A 126 0.11 -14.48 9.67
C TYR A 126 -0.32 -15.24 8.43
N VAL A 127 -1.01 -16.37 8.60
CA VAL A 127 -1.44 -17.24 7.49
C VAL A 127 -2.25 -16.45 6.47
N ALA A 128 -3.31 -15.75 6.91
CA ALA A 128 -4.18 -14.99 6.01
C ALA A 128 -3.43 -13.89 5.25
N SER A 129 -2.50 -13.19 5.91
CA SER A 129 -1.75 -12.09 5.29
C SER A 129 -0.71 -12.58 4.27
N VAL A 130 -0.06 -13.74 4.51
CA VAL A 130 0.96 -14.27 3.59
C VAL A 130 0.38 -15.10 2.45
N THR A 131 -0.86 -15.59 2.55
CA THR A 131 -1.49 -16.44 1.53
C THR A 131 -1.36 -15.89 0.10
N PRO A 132 -1.63 -14.60 -0.20
CA PRO A 132 -1.48 -14.09 -1.57
C PRO A 132 -0.05 -14.20 -2.11
N LEU A 133 0.96 -13.98 -1.27
CA LEU A 133 2.36 -14.19 -1.62
C LEU A 133 2.62 -15.67 -1.88
N MET A 134 2.16 -16.53 -0.97
CA MET A 134 2.41 -17.96 -1.01
C MET A 134 1.75 -18.63 -2.22
N ASP A 135 0.53 -18.24 -2.57
CA ASP A 135 -0.17 -18.72 -3.78
C ASP A 135 0.59 -18.32 -5.05
N CYS A 136 1.10 -17.08 -5.10
CA CYS A 136 1.90 -16.61 -6.23
C CYS A 136 3.21 -17.41 -6.36
N VAL A 137 3.90 -17.65 -5.24
CA VAL A 137 5.18 -18.39 -5.19
C VAL A 137 4.97 -19.87 -5.52
N ALA A 138 3.94 -20.49 -4.95
CA ALA A 138 3.55 -21.87 -5.20
C ALA A 138 3.28 -22.10 -6.70
N LYS A 139 2.53 -21.19 -7.33
CA LYS A 139 2.28 -21.24 -8.76
C LYS A 139 3.54 -21.04 -9.60
N LEU A 140 4.42 -20.11 -9.21
CA LEU A 140 5.64 -19.80 -9.97
C LEU A 140 6.63 -20.97 -9.98
N PHE A 141 6.78 -21.67 -8.86
CA PHE A 141 7.77 -22.73 -8.69
C PHE A 141 7.18 -24.15 -8.70
N ASP A 142 5.88 -24.29 -8.99
CA ASP A 142 5.13 -25.56 -8.95
C ASP A 142 5.31 -26.28 -7.61
N LEU A 143 5.05 -25.55 -6.53
CA LEU A 143 5.19 -26.00 -5.15
C LEU A 143 3.83 -26.13 -4.47
N GLN A 144 3.79 -26.93 -3.41
CA GLN A 144 2.66 -27.02 -2.50
C GLN A 144 3.06 -26.53 -1.10
N TYR A 145 2.09 -25.96 -0.39
CA TYR A 145 2.25 -25.55 1.01
C TYR A 145 0.91 -25.72 1.73
N SER A 146 0.93 -25.71 3.07
CA SER A 146 -0.29 -25.74 3.87
C SER A 146 -0.32 -24.65 4.95
N ALA A 147 -1.51 -24.25 5.36
CA ALA A 147 -1.70 -23.34 6.49
C ALA A 147 -1.08 -23.87 7.80
N VAL A 148 -1.13 -25.19 8.01
CA VAL A 148 -0.53 -25.86 9.17
C VAL A 148 0.99 -25.72 9.17
N GLN A 149 1.63 -25.95 8.01
CA GLN A 149 3.07 -25.78 7.83
C GLN A 149 3.50 -24.32 8.08
N LEU A 150 2.78 -23.36 7.50
CA LEU A 150 3.03 -21.93 7.72
C LEU A 150 2.96 -21.56 9.20
N LYS A 151 1.89 -21.98 9.88
CA LYS A 151 1.68 -21.70 11.31
C LYS A 151 2.78 -22.34 12.15
N SER A 152 3.08 -23.62 11.92
CA SER A 152 4.12 -24.34 12.67
C SER A 152 5.50 -23.71 12.51
N TYR A 153 5.87 -23.31 11.28
CA TYR A 153 7.17 -22.69 11.03
C TYR A 153 7.26 -21.30 11.65
N ALA A 154 6.19 -20.50 11.52
CA ALA A 154 6.09 -19.17 12.13
C ALA A 154 6.17 -19.21 13.66
N SER A 155 5.51 -20.19 14.29
CA SER A 155 5.59 -20.43 15.73
C SER A 155 6.98 -20.82 16.24
N GLY A 156 7.96 -21.12 15.38
CA GLY A 156 9.37 -21.25 15.79
C GLY A 156 10.19 -19.98 15.58
N MET A 157 9.84 -19.19 14.57
CA MET A 157 10.67 -18.08 14.06
C MET A 157 10.22 -16.68 14.52
N LEU A 158 8.97 -16.52 14.94
CA LEU A 158 8.36 -15.23 15.30
C LEU A 158 8.11 -15.06 16.81
N VAL A 159 8.45 -16.04 17.65
CA VAL A 159 8.08 -16.10 19.09
C VAL A 159 8.72 -15.00 19.94
N SER A 160 9.86 -14.46 19.52
CA SER A 160 10.69 -13.57 20.35
C SER A 160 10.32 -12.09 20.27
N GLU A 161 9.24 -11.73 19.56
CA GLU A 161 8.86 -10.33 19.37
C GLU A 161 7.72 -9.96 20.31
N ASP A 162 7.96 -8.93 21.11
CA ASP A 162 6.92 -8.25 21.89
C ASP A 162 6.03 -7.48 20.90
N PRO A 163 4.79 -7.94 20.63
CA PRO A 163 3.93 -7.31 19.64
C PRO A 163 3.59 -5.87 20.02
N THR A 164 3.63 -5.53 21.31
CA THR A 164 3.33 -4.16 21.79
C THR A 164 4.37 -3.13 21.36
N LYS A 165 5.54 -3.60 20.90
CA LYS A 165 6.59 -2.74 20.31
C LYS A 165 6.40 -2.51 18.81
N ASP A 166 5.52 -3.27 18.15
CA ASP A 166 5.12 -3.00 16.78
C ASP A 166 4.17 -1.79 16.79
N PRO A 167 4.52 -0.66 16.14
CA PRO A 167 3.63 0.50 16.09
C PRO A 167 2.28 0.21 15.41
N ARG A 168 2.15 -0.96 14.75
CA ARG A 168 0.95 -1.42 14.05
C ARG A 168 0.09 -2.35 14.93
N ASP A 169 0.44 -2.57 16.19
CA ASP A 169 -0.18 -3.63 17.00
C ASP A 169 -1.68 -3.41 17.21
N SER A 170 -2.12 -2.18 17.50
CA SER A 170 -3.55 -1.87 17.69
C SER A 170 -4.38 -2.19 16.44
N GLU A 171 -3.88 -1.85 15.26
CA GLU A 171 -4.52 -2.17 13.98
C GLU A 171 -4.56 -3.69 13.73
N GLN A 172 -3.46 -4.39 14.04
CA GLN A 172 -3.40 -5.84 13.90
C GLN A 172 -4.35 -6.54 14.88
N GLN A 173 -4.50 -6.03 16.09
CA GLN A 173 -5.48 -6.51 17.07
C GLN A 173 -6.91 -6.27 16.57
N ALA A 174 -7.21 -5.05 16.10
CA ALA A 174 -8.52 -4.71 15.56
C ALA A 174 -8.91 -5.61 14.38
N TRP A 175 -7.96 -5.91 13.49
CA TRP A 175 -8.24 -6.80 12.36
C TRP A 175 -8.38 -8.26 12.79
N ALA A 176 -7.54 -8.75 13.70
CA ALA A 176 -7.70 -10.10 14.25
C ALA A 176 -9.08 -10.28 14.92
N LEU A 177 -9.56 -9.25 15.64
CA LEU A 177 -10.91 -9.23 16.23
C LEU A 177 -12.00 -9.33 15.16
N LEU A 178 -11.87 -8.62 14.04
CA LEU A 178 -12.83 -8.72 12.94
C LEU A 178 -12.81 -10.11 12.27
N ASP A 179 -11.63 -10.74 12.13
CA ASP A 179 -11.50 -12.10 11.62
C ASP A 179 -12.20 -13.12 12.55
N GLU A 180 -12.07 -12.99 13.87
CA GLU A 180 -12.76 -13.84 14.86
C GLU A 180 -14.29 -13.74 14.73
N MET A 181 -14.79 -12.57 14.33
CA MET A 181 -16.20 -12.32 14.06
C MET A 181 -16.62 -12.71 12.63
N ASN A 182 -15.68 -13.15 11.78
CA ASN A 182 -15.90 -13.44 10.36
C ASN A 182 -16.48 -12.24 9.58
N ILE A 183 -15.97 -11.04 9.87
CA ILE A 183 -16.37 -9.78 9.23
C ILE A 183 -15.16 -9.18 8.54
N SER A 184 -15.22 -8.93 7.24
CA SER A 184 -14.15 -8.18 6.57
C SER A 184 -14.30 -6.66 6.80
N PRO A 185 -13.20 -5.88 6.80
CA PRO A 185 -13.26 -4.42 6.87
C PRO A 185 -14.22 -3.79 5.84
N ALA A 186 -14.22 -4.32 4.61
CA ALA A 186 -15.11 -3.85 3.55
C ALA A 186 -16.59 -4.16 3.82
N GLN A 187 -16.91 -5.35 4.35
CA GLN A 187 -18.27 -5.70 4.77
C GLN A 187 -18.74 -4.81 5.92
N LEU A 188 -17.87 -4.53 6.89
CA LEU A 188 -18.16 -3.64 8.01
C LEU A 188 -18.44 -2.22 7.52
N MET A 189 -17.58 -1.67 6.65
CA MET A 189 -17.80 -0.36 6.05
C MET A 189 -19.13 -0.30 5.28
N ALA A 190 -19.44 -1.31 4.47
CA ALA A 190 -20.71 -1.38 3.75
C ALA A 190 -21.92 -1.39 4.70
N LYS A 191 -21.82 -2.07 5.85
CA LYS A 191 -22.84 -2.04 6.91
C LYS A 191 -22.96 -0.67 7.57
N MET A 192 -21.84 0.02 7.82
CA MET A 192 -21.86 1.39 8.33
C MET A 192 -22.55 2.36 7.36
N ALA A 193 -22.25 2.24 6.07
CA ALA A 193 -22.76 3.12 5.02
C ALA A 193 -24.22 2.83 4.60
N ALA A 194 -24.76 1.65 4.92
CA ALA A 194 -26.11 1.24 4.54
C ALA A 194 -27.18 1.98 5.34
N SER A 195 -27.61 3.16 4.87
CA SER A 195 -28.71 3.99 5.41
C SER A 195 -28.90 3.84 6.92
N ASN A 196 -27.81 3.98 7.67
CA ASN A 196 -27.78 3.67 9.09
C ASN A 196 -28.20 4.92 9.86
N PRO A 197 -29.37 4.91 10.54
CA PRO A 197 -29.85 6.10 11.25
C PRO A 197 -28.96 6.48 12.44
N GLN A 198 -28.13 5.57 12.95
CA GLN A 198 -27.17 5.84 14.03
C GLN A 198 -25.87 6.48 13.53
N ILE A 199 -25.59 6.42 12.21
CA ILE A 199 -24.45 7.08 11.58
C ILE A 199 -24.95 7.89 10.37
N PRO A 200 -25.70 8.99 10.60
CA PRO A 200 -26.30 9.74 9.51
C PRO A 200 -25.25 10.37 8.59
N VAL A 201 -25.30 10.02 7.30
CA VAL A 201 -24.52 10.69 6.26
C VAL A 201 -25.25 11.96 5.84
N ALA A 202 -24.59 13.11 6.00
CA ALA A 202 -25.18 14.40 5.71
C ALA A 202 -24.12 15.45 5.39
N ASN A 203 -24.57 16.53 4.74
CA ASN A 203 -23.75 17.72 4.52
C ASN A 203 -23.64 18.51 5.83
N ARG A 204 -22.42 18.76 6.31
CA ARG A 204 -22.18 19.47 7.58
C ARG A 204 -21.33 20.72 7.35
N ARG A 205 -21.62 21.80 8.06
CA ARG A 205 -20.84 23.04 8.03
C ARG A 205 -19.96 23.14 9.27
N TYR A 206 -18.70 23.52 9.09
CA TYR A 206 -17.79 23.87 10.18
C TYR A 206 -16.82 24.96 9.72
N ARG A 207 -16.66 26.02 10.52
CA ARG A 207 -15.82 27.21 10.22
C ARG A 207 -16.02 27.73 8.79
N LEU A 208 -17.28 27.99 8.41
CA LEU A 208 -17.70 28.50 7.09
C LEU A 208 -17.45 27.55 5.89
N LYS A 209 -16.87 26.36 6.11
CA LYS A 209 -16.67 25.34 5.07
C LYS A 209 -17.80 24.31 5.12
N LEU A 210 -18.31 23.94 3.95
CA LEU A 210 -19.30 22.88 3.77
C LEU A 210 -18.58 21.57 3.43
N TYR A 211 -18.79 20.56 4.27
CA TYR A 211 -18.31 19.19 4.07
C TYR A 211 -19.47 18.34 3.59
N GLN A 212 -19.39 17.89 2.34
CA GLN A 212 -20.44 17.10 1.70
C GLN A 212 -20.38 15.64 2.15
N GLN A 213 -21.55 15.02 2.32
CA GLN A 213 -21.70 13.56 2.46
C GLN A 213 -20.77 12.94 3.52
N CYS A 214 -20.67 13.56 4.70
CA CYS A 214 -19.81 13.08 5.79
C CYS A 214 -20.63 12.44 6.91
N PHE A 215 -19.95 11.81 7.87
CA PHE A 215 -20.50 11.30 9.13
C PHE A 215 -19.61 11.70 10.33
N LEU A 216 -20.13 11.63 11.55
CA LEU A 216 -19.39 12.00 12.76
C LEU A 216 -18.60 10.81 13.33
N GLY A 217 -17.35 11.02 13.71
CA GLY A 217 -16.50 9.97 14.32
C GLY A 217 -17.10 9.38 15.60
N SER A 218 -17.62 10.24 16.48
CA SER A 218 -18.27 9.79 17.72
C SER A 218 -19.51 8.92 17.49
N GLU A 219 -20.35 9.25 16.51
CA GLU A 219 -21.51 8.44 16.11
C GLU A 219 -21.07 7.07 15.58
N ALA A 220 -20.07 7.06 14.70
CA ALA A 220 -19.51 5.83 14.16
C ALA A 220 -18.82 4.97 15.23
N ALA A 221 -18.08 5.56 16.16
CA ALA A 221 -17.40 4.84 17.25
C ALA A 221 -18.40 4.17 18.20
N ASN A 222 -19.46 4.89 18.59
CA ASN A 222 -20.53 4.34 19.42
C ASN A 222 -21.27 3.20 18.70
N TRP A 223 -21.55 3.37 17.40
CA TRP A 223 -22.17 2.32 16.61
C TRP A 223 -21.27 1.08 16.49
N LEU A 224 -19.98 1.26 16.18
CA LEU A 224 -19.01 0.17 16.08
C LEU A 224 -18.91 -0.60 17.40
N ALA A 225 -18.84 0.10 18.54
CA ALA A 225 -18.81 -0.49 19.87
C ALA A 225 -20.06 -1.34 20.14
N GLY A 226 -21.25 -0.81 19.82
CA GLY A 226 -22.52 -1.53 20.01
C GLY A 226 -22.69 -2.72 19.05
N TYR A 227 -22.35 -2.54 17.77
CA TYR A 227 -22.51 -3.56 16.74
C TYR A 227 -21.56 -4.75 16.93
N LEU A 228 -20.29 -4.47 17.25
CA LEU A 228 -19.27 -5.49 17.47
C LEU A 228 -19.23 -5.99 18.92
N ARG A 229 -19.96 -5.35 19.84
CA ARG A 229 -19.96 -5.63 21.29
C ARG A 229 -18.56 -5.52 21.91
N ILE A 230 -17.86 -4.45 21.56
CA ILE A 230 -16.49 -4.14 22.00
C ILE A 230 -16.46 -2.82 22.79
N SER A 231 -15.33 -2.52 23.45
CA SER A 231 -15.16 -1.22 24.09
C SER A 231 -15.10 -0.09 23.05
N VAL A 232 -15.39 1.14 23.47
CA VAL A 232 -15.27 2.31 22.59
C VAL A 232 -13.83 2.51 22.11
N ASP A 233 -12.84 2.18 22.93
CA ASP A 233 -11.43 2.30 22.53
C ASP A 233 -11.07 1.25 21.46
N GLN A 234 -11.54 0.01 21.60
CA GLN A 234 -11.41 -0.99 20.53
C GLN A 234 -12.15 -0.59 19.26
N ALA A 235 -13.30 0.08 19.39
CA ALA A 235 -14.03 0.62 18.24
C ALA A 235 -13.26 1.74 17.53
N VAL A 236 -12.50 2.54 18.28
CA VAL A 236 -11.57 3.53 17.71
C VAL A 236 -10.44 2.84 16.95
N ASP A 237 -9.87 1.75 17.48
CA ASP A 237 -8.86 0.96 16.77
C ASP A 237 -9.42 0.34 15.47
N VAL A 238 -10.66 -0.16 15.50
CA VAL A 238 -11.36 -0.64 14.30
C VAL A 238 -11.58 0.50 13.29
N GLY A 239 -11.97 1.69 13.74
CA GLY A 239 -12.10 2.85 12.85
C GLY A 239 -10.76 3.27 12.23
N ASN A 240 -9.66 3.20 12.98
CA ASN A 240 -8.31 3.45 12.45
C ASN A 240 -7.89 2.38 11.44
N LEU A 241 -8.22 1.12 11.68
CA LEU A 241 -8.06 0.06 10.70
C LEU A 241 -8.81 0.38 9.39
N LEU A 242 -10.07 0.82 9.45
CA LEU A 242 -10.84 1.21 8.26
C LEU A 242 -10.19 2.38 7.51
N LEU A 243 -9.60 3.34 8.24
CA LEU A 243 -8.88 4.48 7.68
C LEU A 243 -7.62 4.03 6.94
N HIS A 244 -6.81 3.15 7.54
CA HIS A 244 -5.61 2.58 6.91
C HIS A 244 -5.90 1.59 5.78
N CYS A 245 -7.06 0.93 5.79
CA CYS A 245 -7.57 0.18 4.65
C CYS A 245 -8.07 1.08 3.50
N ARG A 246 -8.00 2.42 3.65
CA ARG A 246 -8.53 3.42 2.71
C ARG A 246 -10.03 3.24 2.42
N LEU A 247 -10.80 2.75 3.40
CA LEU A 247 -12.25 2.54 3.32
C LEU A 247 -13.05 3.72 3.87
N ILE A 248 -12.45 4.49 4.77
CA ILE A 248 -12.96 5.78 5.24
C ILE A 248 -11.81 6.78 5.26
N ASP A 249 -12.12 8.08 5.21
CA ASP A 249 -11.14 9.15 5.35
C ASP A 249 -11.67 10.22 6.30
N HIS A 250 -10.76 10.82 7.09
CA HIS A 250 -11.05 12.12 7.69
C HIS A 250 -11.23 13.16 6.58
N VAL A 251 -12.24 14.03 6.66
CA VAL A 251 -12.57 14.96 5.54
C VAL A 251 -11.46 15.96 5.20
N THR A 252 -10.46 16.14 6.07
CA THR A 252 -9.23 16.92 5.78
C THR A 252 -7.95 16.08 5.73
N ARG A 253 -8.02 14.76 5.99
CA ARG A 253 -6.85 13.85 6.06
C ARG A 253 -5.74 14.35 6.99
N GLU A 254 -6.12 14.73 8.20
CA GLU A 254 -5.21 15.31 9.21
C GLU A 254 -5.25 14.56 10.53
N LYS A 255 -6.16 13.61 10.66
CA LYS A 255 -6.44 12.98 11.95
C LYS A 255 -6.68 11.49 11.80
N PRO A 256 -6.25 10.72 12.82
CA PRO A 256 -6.72 9.36 12.97
C PRO A 256 -8.24 9.35 13.18
N PHE A 257 -8.82 8.16 13.10
CA PHE A 257 -10.17 7.93 13.60
C PHE A 257 -10.17 8.08 15.12
N ASP A 258 -11.20 8.76 15.64
CA ASP A 258 -11.34 9.03 17.06
C ASP A 258 -12.83 9.18 17.42
N LYS A 259 -13.16 8.96 18.69
CA LYS A 259 -14.50 9.11 19.29
C LYS A 259 -14.92 10.58 19.49
N ASN A 260 -14.17 11.51 18.92
CA ASN A 260 -14.41 12.95 18.97
C ASN A 260 -15.32 13.42 17.81
N GLY A 261 -15.73 14.69 17.85
CA GLY A 261 -16.66 15.30 16.89
C GLY A 261 -16.07 15.61 15.50
N TRP A 262 -15.11 14.82 15.00
CA TRP A 262 -14.50 15.02 13.69
C TRP A 262 -15.37 14.41 12.59
N PHE A 263 -15.24 14.95 11.37
CA PHE A 263 -16.01 14.46 10.23
C PHE A 263 -15.19 13.48 9.40
N TYR A 264 -15.81 12.37 9.04
CA TYR A 264 -15.25 11.34 8.18
C TYR A 264 -16.16 11.09 7.00
N ARG A 265 -15.65 10.40 5.98
CA ARG A 265 -16.38 10.05 4.77
C ARG A 265 -16.06 8.62 4.36
N TYR A 266 -17.05 7.91 3.84
CA TYR A 266 -16.84 6.62 3.20
C TYR A 266 -16.11 6.78 1.88
N GLN A 267 -15.12 5.93 1.65
CA GLN A 267 -14.54 5.78 0.33
C GLN A 267 -15.38 4.79 -0.46
N SER A 268 -16.01 5.29 -1.53
CA SER A 268 -16.73 4.48 -2.48
C SER A 268 -15.93 4.45 -3.77
N VAL A 269 -15.50 3.26 -4.18
CA VAL A 269 -15.00 3.05 -5.54
C VAL A 269 -16.24 3.07 -6.44
N SER A 270 -16.41 4.14 -7.20
CA SER A 270 -17.46 4.21 -8.20
C SER A 270 -17.10 3.35 -9.41
N HIS A 271 -18.09 3.11 -10.27
CA HIS A 271 -17.84 2.49 -11.57
C HIS A 271 -16.83 3.25 -12.43
N ALA A 272 -16.72 4.57 -12.24
CA ALA A 272 -15.75 5.39 -12.96
C ALA A 272 -14.33 5.12 -12.45
N THR A 273 -14.10 5.16 -11.13
CA THR A 273 -12.77 4.90 -10.57
C THR A 273 -12.33 3.44 -10.67
N ALA A 274 -13.28 2.49 -10.67
CA ALA A 274 -13.03 1.06 -10.90
C ALA A 274 -12.37 0.76 -12.25
N LYS A 275 -12.62 1.62 -13.26
CA LYS A 275 -12.15 1.43 -14.65
C LYS A 275 -10.85 2.17 -14.99
N LEU A 276 -10.33 2.97 -14.07
CA LEU A 276 -9.12 3.76 -14.36
C LEU A 276 -7.92 2.84 -14.53
N ASP A 277 -7.20 3.02 -15.65
CA ASP A 277 -5.92 2.37 -15.88
C ASP A 277 -4.81 3.23 -15.25
N PHE A 278 -4.30 2.78 -14.11
CA PHE A 278 -3.22 3.47 -13.41
C PHE A 278 -1.89 3.45 -14.17
N THR A 279 -1.68 2.52 -15.10
CA THR A 279 -0.50 2.51 -15.97
C THR A 279 -0.57 3.59 -17.02
N LEU A 280 -1.74 3.79 -17.64
CA LEU A 280 -1.95 4.91 -18.55
C LEU A 280 -1.79 6.23 -17.80
N LEU A 281 -2.47 6.37 -16.66
CA LEU A 281 -2.38 7.57 -15.85
C LEU A 281 -0.94 7.87 -15.44
N ALA A 282 -0.18 6.87 -14.96
CA ALA A 282 1.23 7.04 -14.60
C ALA A 282 2.12 7.55 -15.75
N LYS A 283 1.82 7.19 -17.00
CA LYS A 283 2.55 7.68 -18.18
C LYS A 283 2.20 9.13 -18.52
N GLU A 284 0.97 9.55 -18.22
CA GLU A 284 0.45 10.86 -18.57
C GLU A 284 0.63 11.89 -17.43
N ILE A 285 0.97 11.46 -16.20
CA ILE A 285 1.07 12.30 -15.00
C ILE A 285 1.86 13.61 -15.26
N GLU A 286 2.99 13.53 -15.97
CA GLU A 286 3.80 14.72 -16.25
C GLU A 286 3.04 15.79 -17.06
N GLU A 287 2.29 15.35 -18.06
CA GLU A 287 1.51 16.20 -18.94
C GLU A 287 0.26 16.74 -18.22
N ILE A 288 -0.46 15.86 -17.51
CA ILE A 288 -1.73 16.24 -16.89
C ILE A 288 -1.53 17.13 -15.65
N PHE A 289 -0.47 16.92 -14.86
CA PHE A 289 -0.24 17.67 -13.60
C PHE A 289 0.54 18.97 -13.81
N GLN A 290 1.01 19.23 -15.04
CA GLN A 290 1.68 20.48 -15.41
C GLN A 290 2.84 20.80 -14.46
N LEU A 291 3.86 19.94 -14.47
CA LEU A 291 5.03 20.11 -13.62
C LEU A 291 5.71 21.46 -13.90
N GLN A 292 6.03 22.19 -12.84
CA GLN A 292 6.68 23.49 -12.90
C GLN A 292 7.68 23.64 -11.76
N ASP A 293 8.68 24.49 -11.98
CA ASP A 293 9.58 24.93 -10.93
C ASP A 293 8.86 25.96 -10.06
N ARG A 294 8.89 25.78 -8.73
CA ARG A 294 8.24 26.69 -7.78
C ARG A 294 9.19 27.10 -6.67
N HIS A 295 8.99 28.30 -6.14
CA HIS A 295 9.75 28.83 -5.01
C HIS A 295 8.83 29.03 -3.80
N TRP A 296 9.31 28.62 -2.62
CA TRP A 296 8.61 28.87 -1.36
C TRP A 296 9.59 29.05 -0.21
N ARG A 297 9.42 30.12 0.57
CA ARG A 297 10.31 30.50 1.69
C ARG A 297 11.81 30.49 1.35
N GLY A 298 12.17 30.92 0.14
CA GLY A 298 13.56 30.96 -0.33
C GLY A 298 14.12 29.61 -0.79
N LEU A 299 13.33 28.53 -0.73
CA LEU A 299 13.67 27.23 -1.29
C LEU A 299 13.09 27.08 -2.70
N SER A 300 13.80 26.38 -3.57
CA SER A 300 13.42 26.13 -4.96
C SER A 300 13.09 24.65 -5.15
N PHE A 301 11.86 24.36 -5.54
CA PHE A 301 11.36 23.02 -5.80
C PHE A 301 11.21 22.83 -7.31
N MET A 302 12.16 22.11 -7.90
CA MET A 302 12.15 21.84 -9.34
C MET A 302 11.15 20.75 -9.69
N ARG A 303 10.50 20.91 -10.86
CA ARG A 303 9.59 19.94 -11.48
C ARG A 303 8.56 19.37 -10.50
N CYS A 304 7.88 20.25 -9.78
CA CYS A 304 6.84 19.87 -8.82
C CYS A 304 5.44 20.17 -9.37
N PHE A 305 4.40 19.76 -8.64
CA PHE A 305 3.01 20.16 -8.88
C PHE A 305 2.33 20.40 -7.53
N THR A 306 1.19 21.10 -7.53
CA THR A 306 0.40 21.28 -6.31
C THR A 306 -0.76 20.30 -6.23
N GLY A 307 -1.13 19.90 -5.02
CA GLY A 307 -2.22 18.94 -4.83
C GLY A 307 -3.56 19.43 -5.40
N ASP A 308 -3.88 20.71 -5.27
CA ASP A 308 -5.10 21.31 -5.84
C ASP A 308 -5.14 21.33 -7.37
N GLN A 309 -3.99 21.55 -8.01
CA GLN A 309 -3.84 21.47 -9.46
C GLN A 309 -4.00 20.04 -9.95
N ALA A 310 -3.37 19.07 -9.27
CA ALA A 310 -3.50 17.65 -9.61
C ALA A 310 -4.95 17.15 -9.44
N VAL A 311 -5.66 17.57 -8.39
CA VAL A 311 -7.09 17.23 -8.21
C VAL A 311 -7.92 17.80 -9.36
N THR A 312 -7.71 19.06 -9.72
CA THR A 312 -8.40 19.70 -10.85
C THR A 312 -8.13 18.97 -12.17
N ALA A 313 -6.88 18.54 -12.39
CA ALA A 313 -6.49 17.77 -13.57
C ALA A 313 -7.17 16.39 -13.61
N LEU A 314 -7.14 15.64 -12.51
CA LEU A 314 -7.79 14.32 -12.40
C LEU A 314 -9.30 14.40 -12.63
N VAL A 315 -9.97 15.40 -12.05
CA VAL A 315 -11.42 15.63 -12.27
C VAL A 315 -11.73 15.79 -13.75
N ARG A 316 -10.94 16.60 -14.47
CA ARG A 316 -11.14 16.88 -15.89
C ARG A 316 -10.77 15.70 -16.78
N HIS A 317 -9.59 15.12 -16.56
CA HIS A 317 -9.01 14.06 -17.38
C HIS A 317 -9.78 12.75 -17.26
N CYS A 318 -10.16 12.38 -16.03
CA CYS A 318 -10.83 11.12 -15.75
C CYS A 318 -12.36 11.24 -15.69
N ALA A 319 -12.92 12.45 -15.80
CA ALA A 319 -14.35 12.74 -15.63
C ALA A 319 -14.92 12.18 -14.31
N ILE A 320 -14.20 12.43 -13.21
CA ILE A 320 -14.54 11.98 -11.85
C ILE A 320 -14.81 13.17 -10.93
N THR A 321 -15.46 12.94 -9.80
CA THR A 321 -15.69 13.93 -8.74
C THR A 321 -14.39 14.30 -8.02
N GLU A 322 -14.39 15.44 -7.32
CA GLU A 322 -13.23 15.87 -6.51
C GLU A 322 -12.82 14.82 -5.46
N SER A 323 -13.80 14.15 -4.86
CA SER A 323 -13.54 13.15 -3.81
C SER A 323 -12.92 11.88 -4.39
N GLU A 324 -13.34 11.49 -5.59
CA GLU A 324 -12.72 10.41 -6.35
C GLU A 324 -11.32 10.78 -6.82
N ALA A 325 -11.09 12.02 -7.27
CA ALA A 325 -9.76 12.51 -7.63
C ALA A 325 -8.79 12.50 -6.43
N LEU A 326 -9.27 12.88 -5.24
CA LEU A 326 -8.53 12.74 -3.99
C LEU A 326 -8.20 11.29 -3.64
N TRP A 327 -9.12 10.36 -3.91
CA TRP A 327 -8.89 8.93 -3.72
C TRP A 327 -7.84 8.42 -4.72
N VAL A 328 -8.01 8.70 -6.02
CA VAL A 328 -7.07 8.31 -7.09
C VAL A 328 -5.68 8.85 -6.79
N GLY A 329 -5.54 10.14 -6.49
CA GLY A 329 -4.24 10.71 -6.16
C GLY A 329 -3.61 10.07 -4.92
N GLN A 330 -4.40 9.73 -3.89
CA GLN A 330 -3.85 8.97 -2.76
C GLN A 330 -3.33 7.59 -3.19
N GLN A 331 -4.06 6.88 -4.07
CA GLN A 331 -3.59 5.58 -4.58
C GLN A 331 -2.28 5.71 -5.39
N LEU A 332 -2.15 6.76 -6.21
CA LEU A 332 -0.92 7.01 -6.97
C LEU A 332 0.27 7.36 -6.05
N GLN A 333 0.01 8.10 -4.97
CA GLN A 333 1.03 8.36 -3.94
C GLN A 333 1.40 7.08 -3.17
N ASP A 334 0.42 6.26 -2.80
CA ASP A 334 0.65 4.98 -2.11
C ASP A 334 1.45 4.00 -3.00
N LEU A 335 1.40 4.17 -4.33
CA LEU A 335 2.23 3.44 -5.31
C LEU A 335 3.62 4.06 -5.54
N TYR A 336 3.97 5.14 -4.83
CA TYR A 336 5.21 5.88 -5.00
C TYR A 336 5.44 6.38 -6.44
N LEU A 337 4.38 6.80 -7.15
CA LEU A 337 4.53 7.54 -8.41
C LEU A 337 4.99 8.98 -8.16
N TYR A 338 4.60 9.52 -7.01
CA TYR A 338 5.04 10.80 -6.50
C TYR A 338 5.00 10.82 -4.98
N ARG A 339 5.60 11.85 -4.39
CA ARG A 339 5.65 12.09 -2.95
C ARG A 339 5.51 13.57 -2.65
N HIS A 340 5.05 13.88 -1.44
CA HIS A 340 5.18 15.22 -0.89
C HIS A 340 6.67 15.58 -0.82
N VAL A 341 7.03 16.83 -1.12
CA VAL A 341 8.45 17.24 -1.21
C VAL A 341 9.22 17.06 0.10
N GLU A 342 8.52 17.12 1.24
CA GLU A 342 9.09 16.93 2.59
C GLU A 342 8.63 15.60 3.24
N ASP A 343 7.92 14.72 2.52
CA ASP A 343 7.34 13.45 3.04
C ASP A 343 6.35 13.58 4.22
N GLU A 344 5.91 14.80 4.54
CA GLU A 344 5.03 15.02 5.71
C GLU A 344 3.54 14.74 5.47
N HIS A 345 3.09 14.67 4.21
CA HIS A 345 1.66 14.74 3.90
C HIS A 345 1.20 13.65 2.93
N ASP A 346 0.05 13.08 3.26
CA ASP A 346 -0.85 12.40 2.32
C ASP A 346 -1.30 13.34 1.20
N PHE A 347 -1.94 12.77 0.17
CA PHE A 347 -2.40 13.55 -0.97
C PHE A 347 -3.59 14.41 -0.57
N LYS A 348 -3.46 15.73 -0.76
CA LYS A 348 -4.45 16.72 -0.33
C LYS A 348 -4.80 17.67 -1.47
N ASN A 349 -6.07 18.06 -1.54
CA ASN A 349 -6.57 19.12 -2.42
C ASN A 349 -6.19 20.50 -1.82
N GLN A 350 -4.89 20.78 -1.75
CA GLN A 350 -4.30 21.99 -1.17
C GLN A 350 -3.00 22.31 -1.93
N SER A 351 -2.49 23.52 -1.76
CA SER A 351 -1.28 24.01 -2.45
C SER A 351 0.04 23.43 -1.90
N TYR A 352 0.02 22.23 -1.33
CA TYR A 352 1.23 21.48 -0.98
C TYR A 352 1.96 21.01 -2.23
N PHE A 353 3.28 20.94 -2.15
CA PHE A 353 4.12 20.57 -3.28
C PHE A 353 4.39 19.08 -3.29
N TYR A 354 4.21 18.48 -4.45
CA TYR A 354 4.50 17.08 -4.71
C TYR A 354 5.49 16.99 -5.88
N ARG A 355 6.31 15.93 -5.88
CA ARG A 355 7.24 15.64 -6.96
C ARG A 355 7.17 14.17 -7.36
N LEU A 356 7.37 13.92 -8.64
CA LEU A 356 7.46 12.56 -9.14
C LEU A 356 8.69 11.88 -8.56
N ILE A 357 8.57 10.57 -8.34
CA ILE A 357 9.75 9.74 -8.15
C ILE A 357 10.44 9.65 -9.50
N LEU A 358 11.53 10.40 -9.66
CA LEU A 358 12.32 10.36 -10.88
C LEU A 358 12.96 8.98 -10.97
N ASP A 359 13.07 8.41 -12.17
CA ASP A 359 13.98 7.29 -12.38
C ASP A 359 15.41 7.83 -12.23
N ALA A 360 16.25 7.15 -11.45
CA ALA A 360 17.64 7.49 -11.20
C ALA A 360 18.51 7.31 -12.46
N LYS A 361 18.19 8.04 -13.53
CA LYS A 361 19.03 8.42 -14.68
C LYS A 361 18.47 9.71 -15.30
N VAL A 362 18.59 10.81 -14.57
CA VAL A 362 18.86 12.12 -15.19
C VAL A 362 20.08 12.70 -14.48
N SER A 363 21.23 12.06 -14.70
CA SER A 363 22.50 12.76 -14.65
C SER A 363 22.68 13.31 -16.07
N LEU A 364 22.60 14.64 -16.20
CA LEU A 364 23.19 15.34 -17.35
C LEU A 364 24.70 15.07 -17.39
#